data_AF-A0A060W5Y8-F1
#
_entry.id   AF-A0A060W5Y8-F1
#
_cell.length_a   1.000
_cell.length_b   1.000
_cell.length_c   1.000
_cell.angle_alpha   90.00
_cell.angle_beta   90.00
_cell.angle_gamma   90.00
#
_symmetry.space_group_name_H-M   'P 1'
#
loop_
_entity.id
_entity.type
_entity.pdbx_description
1 polymer ?
#
loop_
_entity_poly.entity_id
_entity_poly.type
_entity_poly.pdbx_seq_one_letter_code
_entity_poly.pdbx_strand_id
1 'polypeptide(L)'
;MQIYINIEWSFRCYLCRRIHSGNWRENVVDFKTLFSSSQVTELACLGSLYDMLRSRQHEYPLARLWLFATQIAAGMEYLEGRRFIHRDLAARNVLLASREMVKIGDFGLMRGLSQETDHYVMTAHRRIPFAWCAPESLRVGSFTHSSDVWMFGVILWEMFTYCEEPWRGLSGRQILWRVELEGQRMERPPDCPQELYSVMRKCWACTPSNRPTFSQLTTLVAEAQPLEVCAVQDFVEPGKLALLSNDLVTIIDHSLELCEWKGQNQRTLIQRPCSSHHSPRRCIEPHPAPPEGQSAAHGAESIKQNQEKKGGIANGNRKRV
;
A
#
# COMPACT_ATOMS: atom_id res chain seq x y z
N MET A 1 21.93 -8.15 -42.19
CA MET A 1 21.45 -9.11 -41.16
C MET A 1 20.82 -8.29 -40.04
N GLN A 2 19.51 -8.12 -40.09
CA GLN A 2 18.73 -7.33 -39.13
C GLN A 2 18.86 -7.97 -37.73
N ILE A 3 19.54 -7.31 -36.81
CA ILE A 3 19.58 -7.74 -35.41
C ILE A 3 18.24 -7.34 -34.80
N TYR A 4 17.37 -8.34 -34.55
CA TYR A 4 16.19 -8.19 -33.71
C TYR A 4 16.64 -7.81 -32.31
N ILE A 5 16.64 -6.51 -32.00
CA ILE A 5 16.80 -6.02 -30.63
C ILE A 5 15.58 -6.50 -29.86
N ASN A 6 15.77 -7.52 -29.03
CA ASN A 6 14.73 -8.12 -28.22
C ASN A 6 14.10 -7.03 -27.32
N ILE A 7 12.82 -6.73 -27.56
CA ILE A 7 12.08 -5.59 -26.96
C ILE A 7 12.14 -5.60 -25.42
N GLU A 8 12.34 -6.76 -24.79
CA GLU A 8 12.57 -6.90 -23.35
C GLU A 8 13.85 -6.23 -22.82
N TRP A 9 14.95 -6.29 -23.58
CA TRP A 9 16.23 -5.68 -23.18
C TRP A 9 16.22 -4.16 -23.35
N SER A 10 15.58 -3.68 -24.43
CA SER A 10 15.39 -2.23 -24.64
C SER A 10 14.51 -1.64 -23.55
N PHE A 11 13.45 -2.33 -23.11
CA PHE A 11 12.57 -1.86 -22.05
C PHE A 11 13.23 -1.82 -20.67
N ARG A 12 14.03 -2.82 -20.28
CA ARG A 12 14.80 -2.79 -19.02
C ARG A 12 15.85 -1.65 -19.00
N CYS A 13 16.55 -1.44 -20.11
CA CYS A 13 17.48 -0.32 -20.26
C CYS A 13 16.77 1.05 -20.35
N TYR A 14 15.60 1.13 -21.00
CA TYR A 14 14.79 2.35 -21.10
C TYR A 14 14.19 2.73 -19.75
N LEU A 15 13.68 1.75 -19.00
CA LEU A 15 13.25 1.93 -17.62
C LEU A 15 14.46 2.46 -16.82
N CYS A 16 15.62 1.80 -16.85
CA CYS A 16 16.80 2.24 -16.10
C CYS A 16 17.28 3.66 -16.49
N ARG A 17 17.24 4.03 -17.78
CA ARG A 17 17.60 5.38 -18.27
C ARG A 17 16.58 6.46 -17.91
N ARG A 18 15.26 6.16 -17.90
CA ARG A 18 14.23 7.08 -17.40
C ARG A 18 14.18 7.14 -15.87
N ILE A 19 14.48 6.03 -15.20
CA ILE A 19 14.60 5.89 -13.74
C ILE A 19 15.73 6.78 -13.22
N HIS A 20 16.92 6.77 -13.87
CA HIS A 20 18.05 7.60 -13.46
C HIS A 20 17.84 9.13 -13.62
N SER A 21 16.84 9.55 -14.40
CA SER A 21 16.61 10.96 -14.72
C SER A 21 15.51 11.64 -13.90
N GLY A 22 14.81 10.93 -13.01
CA GLY A 22 13.66 11.46 -12.28
C GLY A 22 13.75 11.25 -10.77
N ASN A 23 13.50 12.30 -9.98
CA ASN A 23 13.20 12.16 -8.55
C ASN A 23 11.93 11.32 -8.39
N TRP A 24 12.07 10.04 -8.03
CA TRP A 24 10.94 9.20 -7.63
C TRP A 24 10.30 9.76 -6.37
N ARG A 25 8.97 9.60 -6.23
CA ARG A 25 8.28 9.91 -4.98
C ARG A 25 8.64 8.87 -3.91
N GLU A 26 8.49 9.26 -2.66
CA GLU A 26 8.92 8.53 -1.46
C GLU A 26 8.42 7.07 -1.38
N ASN A 27 7.34 6.69 -2.09
CA ASN A 27 6.66 5.40 -1.94
C ASN A 27 6.92 4.37 -3.08
N VAL A 28 7.92 4.61 -3.93
CA VAL A 28 8.35 3.65 -4.96
C VAL A 28 9.85 3.41 -4.82
N VAL A 29 10.28 2.15 -4.83
CA VAL A 29 11.70 1.79 -4.68
C VAL A 29 12.51 2.34 -5.86
N ASP A 30 13.64 2.99 -5.55
CA ASP A 30 14.53 3.54 -6.58
C ASP A 30 15.47 2.46 -7.16
N PHE A 31 15.68 2.48 -8.49
CA PHE A 31 16.62 1.58 -9.14
C PHE A 31 17.99 2.24 -9.27
N LYS A 32 18.98 1.58 -8.66
CA LYS A 32 20.35 2.10 -8.64
C LYS A 32 21.14 1.70 -9.89
N THR A 33 21.09 0.45 -10.37
CA THR A 33 21.81 0.04 -11.59
C THR A 33 21.30 -1.32 -12.13
N LEU A 34 21.50 -1.60 -13.42
CA LEU A 34 21.38 -2.94 -14.02
C LEU A 34 22.77 -3.48 -14.38
N PHE A 35 23.17 -4.61 -13.82
CA PHE A 35 24.39 -5.33 -14.21
C PHE A 35 23.99 -6.67 -14.82
N SER A 36 24.35 -6.90 -16.10
CA SER A 36 24.28 -8.18 -16.84
C SER A 36 23.42 -9.29 -16.17
N SER A 37 22.09 -9.19 -16.33
CA SER A 37 21.02 -10.08 -15.81
C SER A 37 20.51 -9.87 -14.37
N SER A 38 21.18 -9.06 -13.55
CA SER A 38 20.79 -8.72 -12.17
C SER A 38 20.35 -7.26 -12.01
N GLN A 39 19.29 -7.03 -11.23
CA GLN A 39 18.78 -5.70 -10.89
C GLN A 39 19.29 -5.28 -9.51
N VAL A 40 19.77 -4.04 -9.36
CA VAL A 40 20.17 -3.46 -8.08
C VAL A 40 19.17 -2.36 -7.69
N THR A 41 18.40 -2.60 -6.63
CA THR A 41 17.42 -1.66 -6.05
C THR A 41 17.87 -1.16 -4.68
N GLU A 42 17.20 -0.14 -4.14
CA GLU A 42 17.33 0.21 -2.72
C GLU A 42 17.06 -1.01 -1.82
N LEU A 43 17.89 -1.20 -0.78
CA LEU A 43 17.69 -2.25 0.21
C LEU A 43 16.70 -1.76 1.27
N ALA A 44 15.56 -2.42 1.38
CA ALA A 44 14.65 -2.25 2.49
C ALA A 44 15.07 -3.18 3.65
N CYS A 45 15.77 -2.63 4.64
CA CYS A 45 16.37 -3.41 5.73
C CYS A 45 15.34 -4.15 6.60
N LEU A 46 14.07 -3.75 6.56
CA LEU A 46 12.98 -4.37 7.33
C LEU A 46 12.23 -5.47 6.53
N GLY A 47 12.64 -5.75 5.30
CA GLY A 47 12.05 -6.81 4.47
C GLY A 47 10.71 -6.42 3.84
N SER A 48 9.94 -7.44 3.45
CA SER A 48 8.62 -7.25 2.85
C SER A 48 7.54 -7.02 3.91
N LEU A 49 6.47 -6.32 3.52
CA LEU A 49 5.27 -6.16 4.34
C LEU A 49 4.65 -7.53 4.66
N TYR A 50 4.71 -8.47 3.73
CA TYR A 50 4.27 -9.85 3.94
C TYR A 50 5.01 -10.52 5.10
N ASP A 51 6.34 -10.56 5.05
CA ASP A 51 7.14 -11.24 6.08
C ASP A 51 6.90 -10.61 7.45
N MET A 52 6.77 -9.29 7.48
CA MET A 52 6.52 -8.54 8.71
C MET A 52 5.16 -8.88 9.33
N LEU A 53 4.07 -8.75 8.56
CA LEU A 53 2.72 -9.01 9.07
C LEU A 53 2.48 -10.49 9.39
N ARG A 54 3.10 -11.40 8.63
CA ARG A 54 2.96 -12.84 8.83
C ARG A 54 3.72 -13.35 10.04
N SER A 55 4.94 -12.85 10.27
CA SER A 55 5.80 -13.31 11.37
C SER A 55 5.53 -12.59 12.69
N ARG A 56 5.04 -11.36 12.64
CA ARG A 56 4.83 -10.49 13.80
C ARG A 56 3.44 -9.86 13.76
N GLN A 57 2.44 -10.75 13.81
CA GLN A 57 1.04 -10.34 13.86
C GLN A 57 0.82 -9.32 14.97
N HIS A 58 0.06 -8.28 14.67
CA HIS A 58 -0.24 -7.19 15.59
C HIS A 58 0.97 -6.39 16.10
N GLU A 59 2.13 -6.40 15.43
CA GLU A 59 3.24 -5.47 15.76
C GLU A 59 2.92 -4.02 15.39
N TYR A 60 2.01 -3.81 14.44
CA TYR A 60 1.57 -2.49 14.01
C TYR A 60 0.14 -2.19 14.46
N PRO A 61 -0.14 -0.94 14.90
CA PRO A 61 -1.51 -0.50 15.12
C PRO A 61 -2.26 -0.46 13.78
N LEU A 62 -3.58 -0.64 13.81
CA LEU A 62 -4.43 -0.63 12.61
C LEU A 62 -4.35 0.69 11.85
N ALA A 63 -4.20 1.81 12.57
CA ALA A 63 -3.93 3.12 11.97
C ALA A 63 -2.65 3.13 11.11
N ARG A 64 -1.65 2.31 11.46
CA ARG A 64 -0.42 2.15 10.64
C ARG A 64 -0.70 1.37 9.36
N LEU A 65 -1.53 0.34 9.42
CA LEU A 65 -1.93 -0.40 8.22
C LEU A 65 -2.70 0.51 7.26
N TRP A 66 -3.58 1.37 7.78
CA TRP A 66 -4.21 2.42 6.98
C TRP A 66 -3.17 3.38 6.34
N LEU A 67 -2.17 3.84 7.10
CA LEU A 67 -1.10 4.67 6.55
C LEU A 67 -0.31 3.96 5.43
N PHE A 68 -0.05 2.66 5.56
CA PHE A 68 0.59 1.90 4.48
C PHE A 68 -0.32 1.81 3.24
N ALA A 69 -1.63 1.69 3.43
CA ALA A 69 -2.59 1.69 2.32
C ALA A 69 -2.58 3.02 1.54
N THR A 70 -2.52 4.16 2.23
CA THR A 70 -2.43 5.48 1.57
C THR A 70 -1.13 5.62 0.77
N GLN A 71 -0.01 5.15 1.32
CA GLN A 71 1.30 5.16 0.65
C GLN A 71 1.35 4.26 -0.58
N ILE A 72 0.76 3.06 -0.51
CA ILE A 72 0.66 2.15 -1.66
C ILE A 72 -0.23 2.77 -2.75
N ALA A 73 -1.37 3.38 -2.38
CA ALA A 73 -2.23 4.07 -3.34
C ALA A 73 -1.49 5.21 -4.05
N ALA A 74 -0.74 6.02 -3.30
CA ALA A 74 0.07 7.12 -3.85
C ALA A 74 1.20 6.62 -4.77
N GLY A 75 1.85 5.51 -4.42
CA GLY A 75 2.84 4.86 -5.26
C GLY A 75 2.25 4.36 -6.58
N MET A 76 1.05 3.76 -6.54
CA MET A 76 0.37 3.28 -7.74
C MET A 76 -0.22 4.40 -8.59
N GLU A 77 -0.72 5.49 -7.99
CA GLU A 77 -1.13 6.71 -8.72
C GLU A 77 0.05 7.27 -9.53
N TYR A 78 1.25 7.29 -8.93
CA TYR A 78 2.46 7.71 -9.62
C TYR A 78 2.81 6.82 -10.83
N LEU A 79 2.61 5.51 -10.73
CA LEU A 79 2.85 4.56 -11.83
C LEU A 79 1.78 4.70 -12.92
N GLU A 80 0.51 4.84 -12.55
CA GLU A 80 -0.62 5.07 -13.45
C GLU A 80 -0.41 6.35 -14.27
N GLY A 81 -0.03 7.46 -13.63
CA GLY A 81 0.27 8.72 -14.32
C GLY A 81 1.45 8.64 -15.30
N ARG A 82 2.29 7.61 -15.20
CA ARG A 82 3.39 7.31 -16.14
C ARG A 82 3.07 6.18 -17.11
N ARG A 83 1.82 5.71 -17.12
CA ARG A 83 1.34 4.61 -17.97
C ARG A 83 2.10 3.30 -17.73
N PHE A 84 2.47 3.03 -16.48
CA PHE A 84 3.05 1.74 -16.06
C PHE A 84 2.00 0.87 -15.37
N ILE A 85 1.89 -0.38 -15.82
CA ILE A 85 1.10 -1.43 -15.16
C ILE A 85 2.07 -2.34 -14.40
N HIS A 86 1.81 -2.56 -13.12
CA HIS A 86 2.63 -3.36 -12.22
C HIS A 86 2.47 -4.87 -12.48
N ARG A 87 1.23 -5.36 -12.60
CA ARG A 87 0.85 -6.76 -12.87
C ARG A 87 1.19 -7.78 -11.78
N ASP A 88 1.75 -7.34 -10.65
CA ASP A 88 2.15 -8.20 -9.54
C ASP A 88 2.09 -7.45 -8.20
N LEU A 89 1.07 -6.61 -8.03
CA LEU A 89 0.89 -5.86 -6.79
C LEU A 89 0.37 -6.82 -5.70
N ALA A 90 1.17 -7.04 -4.66
CA ALA A 90 0.87 -7.92 -3.53
C ALA A 90 1.73 -7.55 -2.31
N ALA A 91 1.34 -7.97 -1.11
CA ALA A 91 2.07 -7.62 0.12
C ALA A 91 3.55 -8.05 0.10
N ARG A 92 3.88 -9.16 -0.57
CA ARG A 92 5.27 -9.63 -0.78
C ARG A 92 6.15 -8.66 -1.57
N ASN A 93 5.52 -7.83 -2.41
CA ASN A 93 6.19 -6.87 -3.29
C ASN A 93 6.11 -5.44 -2.74
N VAL A 94 5.63 -5.26 -1.51
CA VAL A 94 5.71 -3.99 -0.78
C VAL A 94 6.79 -4.12 0.29
N LEU A 95 7.73 -3.19 0.30
CA LEU A 95 8.90 -3.23 1.17
C LEU A 95 8.80 -2.16 2.26
N LEU A 96 9.25 -2.50 3.46
CA LEU A 96 9.31 -1.57 4.59
C LEU A 96 10.64 -0.79 4.56
N ALA A 97 10.61 0.47 4.14
CA ALA A 97 11.76 1.36 4.17
C ALA A 97 12.05 1.86 5.59
N SER A 98 11.00 2.05 6.39
CA SER A 98 11.07 2.35 7.83
C SER A 98 9.82 1.78 8.53
N ARG A 99 9.70 1.98 9.85
CA ARG A 99 8.48 1.61 10.61
C ARG A 99 7.22 2.36 10.15
N GLU A 100 7.39 3.46 9.42
CA GLU A 100 6.30 4.35 9.01
C GLU A 100 6.21 4.53 7.49
N MET A 101 7.13 3.91 6.73
CA MET A 101 7.23 4.09 5.29
C MET A 101 7.33 2.76 4.57
N VAL A 102 6.39 2.54 3.64
CA VAL A 102 6.42 1.45 2.68
C VAL A 102 6.72 1.98 1.28
N LYS A 103 7.35 1.11 0.48
CA LYS A 103 7.65 1.35 -0.93
C LYS A 103 7.24 0.16 -1.77
N ILE A 104 6.65 0.43 -2.93
CA ILE A 104 6.32 -0.60 -3.91
C ILE A 104 7.63 -1.06 -4.58
N GLY A 105 7.83 -2.37 -4.63
CA GLY A 105 9.00 -3.05 -5.20
C GLY A 105 8.60 -4.14 -6.19
N ASP A 106 9.60 -4.93 -6.60
CA ASP A 106 9.53 -5.98 -7.64
C ASP A 106 8.75 -5.62 -8.91
N PHE A 107 9.47 -4.95 -9.81
CA PHE A 107 8.97 -4.58 -11.14
C PHE A 107 9.35 -5.62 -12.21
N GLY A 108 9.68 -6.86 -11.82
CA GLY A 108 10.07 -7.93 -12.74
C GLY A 108 9.00 -8.23 -13.79
N LEU A 109 7.74 -7.93 -13.46
CA LEU A 109 6.59 -8.00 -14.33
C LEU A 109 6.04 -6.61 -14.73
N MET A 110 6.65 -5.48 -14.42
CA MET A 110 6.09 -4.19 -14.84
C MET A 110 6.18 -3.98 -16.37
N ARG A 111 5.17 -3.36 -16.98
CA ARG A 111 5.18 -2.98 -18.41
C ARG A 111 4.65 -1.57 -18.60
N GLY A 112 5.28 -0.83 -19.51
CA GLY A 112 4.82 0.47 -19.98
C GLY A 112 3.83 0.26 -21.11
N LEU A 113 2.71 0.96 -21.04
CA LEU A 113 1.74 1.00 -22.11
C LEU A 113 2.22 1.95 -23.21
N SER A 114 1.96 1.60 -24.46
CA SER A 114 2.18 2.52 -25.59
C SER A 114 1.16 3.67 -25.52
N GLN A 115 1.37 4.74 -26.28
CA GLN A 115 0.35 5.82 -26.37
C GLN A 115 -0.93 5.35 -27.07
N GLU A 116 -0.85 4.29 -27.87
CA GLU A 116 -1.94 3.78 -28.70
C GLU A 116 -2.72 2.63 -28.03
N THR A 117 -2.20 2.08 -26.93
CA THR A 117 -2.79 0.91 -26.26
C THR A 117 -2.93 1.12 -24.75
N ASP A 118 -4.11 0.83 -24.21
CA ASP A 118 -4.41 0.92 -22.77
C ASP A 118 -4.44 -0.45 -22.06
N HIS A 119 -4.08 -1.52 -22.76
CA HIS A 119 -3.98 -2.86 -22.19
C HIS A 119 -2.75 -3.62 -22.66
N TYR A 120 -2.36 -4.63 -21.89
CA TYR A 120 -1.34 -5.61 -22.23
C TYR A 120 -1.92 -7.03 -22.13
N VAL A 121 -1.77 -7.84 -23.19
CA VAL A 121 -2.16 -9.25 -23.19
C VAL A 121 -0.92 -10.12 -23.01
N MET A 122 -0.92 -10.96 -21.98
CA MET A 122 0.22 -11.84 -21.70
C MET A 122 0.15 -13.16 -22.47
N THR A 123 1.27 -13.55 -23.08
CA THR A 123 1.45 -14.87 -23.70
C THR A 123 1.61 -15.97 -22.63
N ALA A 124 1.10 -17.18 -22.92
CA ALA A 124 0.74 -18.25 -21.98
C ALA A 124 1.84 -18.92 -21.10
N HIS A 125 2.99 -18.29 -20.82
CA HIS A 125 4.17 -18.98 -20.29
C HIS A 125 4.78 -18.40 -19.00
N ARG A 126 4.04 -17.62 -18.20
CA ARG A 126 4.53 -17.16 -16.88
C ARG A 126 3.64 -17.65 -15.74
N ARG A 127 4.26 -18.00 -14.61
CA ARG A 127 3.55 -18.25 -13.34
C ARG A 127 2.88 -16.93 -12.93
N ILE A 128 1.55 -16.92 -12.86
CA ILE A 128 0.77 -15.74 -12.48
C ILE A 128 0.23 -15.97 -11.06
N PRO A 129 0.23 -14.97 -10.17
CA PRO A 129 -0.41 -15.06 -8.87
C PRO A 129 -1.94 -15.04 -9.03
N PHE A 130 -2.55 -16.19 -9.34
CA PHE A 130 -3.98 -16.27 -9.70
C PHE A 130 -4.91 -15.65 -8.66
N ALA A 131 -4.61 -15.79 -7.36
CA ALA A 131 -5.45 -15.28 -6.29
C ALA A 131 -5.51 -13.74 -6.20
N TRP A 132 -4.55 -13.03 -6.83
CA TRP A 132 -4.52 -11.58 -6.92
C TRP A 132 -5.13 -11.06 -8.23
N CYS A 133 -5.36 -11.95 -9.20
CA CYS A 133 -5.72 -11.53 -10.55
C CYS A 133 -7.18 -11.08 -10.64
N ALA A 134 -7.38 -10.01 -11.42
CA ALA A 134 -8.70 -9.61 -11.85
C ALA A 134 -9.35 -10.67 -12.76
N PRO A 135 -10.70 -10.69 -12.87
CA PRO A 135 -11.40 -11.69 -13.68
C PRO A 135 -10.97 -11.69 -15.15
N GLU A 136 -10.76 -10.52 -15.74
CA GLU A 136 -10.27 -10.39 -17.12
C GLU A 136 -8.83 -10.90 -17.29
N SER A 137 -7.99 -10.78 -16.26
CA SER A 137 -6.64 -11.31 -16.24
C SER A 137 -6.64 -12.83 -16.15
N LEU A 138 -7.54 -13.42 -15.36
CA LEU A 138 -7.73 -14.86 -15.27
C LEU A 138 -8.32 -15.46 -16.55
N ARG A 139 -9.24 -14.75 -17.22
CA ARG A 139 -9.94 -15.24 -18.41
C ARG A 139 -9.06 -15.23 -19.65
N VAL A 140 -8.40 -14.10 -19.92
CA VAL A 140 -7.70 -13.86 -21.19
C VAL A 140 -6.28 -13.32 -21.03
N GLY A 141 -5.76 -13.25 -19.80
CA GLY A 141 -4.43 -12.71 -19.55
C GLY A 141 -4.31 -11.21 -19.84
N SER A 142 -5.42 -10.47 -19.77
CA SER A 142 -5.44 -9.01 -19.97
C SER A 142 -5.06 -8.29 -18.68
N PHE A 143 -4.10 -7.36 -18.79
CA PHE A 143 -3.64 -6.52 -17.70
C PHE A 143 -3.75 -5.05 -18.10
N THR A 144 -4.29 -4.26 -17.18
CA THR A 144 -4.57 -2.82 -17.29
C THR A 144 -4.35 -2.14 -15.94
N HIS A 145 -4.40 -0.81 -15.89
CA HIS A 145 -4.46 -0.09 -14.61
C HIS A 145 -5.65 -0.55 -13.74
N SER A 146 -6.81 -0.82 -14.35
CA SER A 146 -7.97 -1.37 -13.63
C SER A 146 -7.72 -2.77 -13.06
N SER A 147 -6.87 -3.59 -13.68
CA SER A 147 -6.46 -4.88 -13.10
C SER A 147 -5.51 -4.71 -11.92
N ASP A 148 -4.64 -3.69 -11.94
CA ASP A 148 -3.82 -3.33 -10.78
C ASP A 148 -4.69 -2.79 -9.63
N VAL A 149 -5.79 -2.08 -9.93
CA VAL A 149 -6.77 -1.66 -8.91
C VAL A 149 -7.43 -2.86 -8.23
N TRP A 150 -7.74 -3.93 -8.98
CA TRP A 150 -8.22 -5.17 -8.37
C TRP A 150 -7.18 -5.75 -7.39
N MET A 151 -5.91 -5.82 -7.83
CA MET A 151 -4.80 -6.27 -6.98
C MET A 151 -4.62 -5.38 -5.74
N PHE A 152 -4.84 -4.06 -5.88
CA PHE A 152 -4.85 -3.13 -4.75
C PHE A 152 -5.90 -3.51 -3.70
N GLY A 153 -7.11 -3.88 -4.11
CA GLY A 153 -8.11 -4.41 -3.19
C GLY A 153 -7.64 -5.67 -2.47
N VAL A 154 -6.94 -6.57 -3.17
CA VAL A 154 -6.40 -7.82 -2.58
C VAL A 154 -5.29 -7.54 -1.56
N ILE A 155 -4.36 -6.62 -1.82
CA ILE A 155 -3.31 -6.29 -0.85
C ILE A 155 -3.89 -5.61 0.41
N LEU A 156 -4.93 -4.78 0.28
CA LEU A 156 -5.64 -4.28 1.47
C LEU A 156 -6.20 -5.44 2.30
N TRP A 157 -6.79 -6.45 1.65
CA TRP A 157 -7.28 -7.64 2.34
C TRP A 157 -6.13 -8.44 3.00
N GLU A 158 -5.00 -8.60 2.33
CA GLU A 158 -3.80 -9.22 2.92
C GLU A 158 -3.36 -8.48 4.18
N MET A 159 -3.32 -7.14 4.15
CA MET A 159 -2.86 -6.34 5.28
C MET A 159 -3.72 -6.56 6.53
N PHE A 160 -5.04 -6.53 6.37
CA PHE A 160 -5.98 -6.64 7.50
C PHE A 160 -6.31 -8.09 7.91
N THR A 161 -5.83 -9.08 7.16
CA THR A 161 -5.81 -10.49 7.59
C THR A 161 -4.44 -10.93 8.10
N TYR A 162 -3.47 -10.02 8.19
CA TYR A 162 -2.09 -10.35 8.55
C TYR A 162 -1.50 -11.43 7.62
N CYS A 163 -1.71 -11.20 6.32
CA CYS A 163 -1.26 -12.01 5.20
C CYS A 163 -1.77 -13.45 5.24
N GLU A 164 -3.08 -13.62 5.45
CA GLU A 164 -3.73 -14.87 5.06
C GLU A 164 -3.65 -15.07 3.54
N GLU A 165 -3.83 -16.32 3.11
CA GLU A 165 -3.80 -16.68 1.70
C GLU A 165 -5.12 -16.28 1.03
N PRO A 166 -5.12 -15.32 0.07
CA PRO A 166 -6.32 -14.96 -0.65
C PRO A 166 -6.87 -16.17 -1.40
N TRP A 167 -8.18 -16.40 -1.31
CA TRP A 167 -8.84 -17.54 -1.98
C TRP A 167 -8.19 -18.90 -1.69
N ARG A 168 -7.73 -19.11 -0.45
CA ARG A 168 -7.02 -20.31 0.00
C ARG A 168 -7.55 -21.60 -0.63
N GLY A 169 -6.64 -22.37 -1.25
CA GLY A 169 -6.93 -23.69 -1.82
C GLY A 169 -7.70 -23.68 -3.14
N LEU A 170 -7.98 -22.52 -3.73
CA LEU A 170 -8.71 -22.42 -4.99
C LEU A 170 -7.78 -22.22 -6.18
N SER A 171 -8.06 -22.93 -7.27
CA SER A 171 -7.44 -22.68 -8.57
C SER A 171 -7.97 -21.40 -9.22
N GLY A 172 -7.21 -20.80 -10.15
CA GLY A 172 -7.65 -19.61 -10.88
C GLY A 172 -9.01 -19.76 -11.58
N ARG A 173 -9.35 -20.96 -12.08
CA ARG A 173 -10.66 -21.25 -12.67
C ARG A 173 -11.79 -21.22 -11.63
N GLN A 174 -11.56 -21.78 -10.44
CA GLN A 174 -12.54 -21.76 -9.35
C GLN A 174 -12.75 -20.35 -8.79
N ILE A 175 -11.68 -19.55 -8.72
CA ILE A 175 -11.76 -18.13 -8.34
C ILE A 175 -12.59 -17.35 -9.35
N LEU A 176 -12.30 -17.51 -10.65
CA LEU A 176 -13.06 -16.87 -11.71
C LEU A 176 -14.55 -17.21 -11.65
N TRP A 177 -14.88 -18.50 -11.44
CA TRP A 177 -16.27 -18.96 -11.28
C TRP A 177 -16.99 -18.25 -10.12
N ARG A 178 -16.39 -18.26 -8.93
CA ARG A 178 -16.96 -17.60 -7.73
C ARG A 178 -17.17 -16.10 -7.93
N VAL A 179 -16.20 -15.44 -8.56
CA VAL A 179 -16.22 -13.99 -8.72
C VAL A 179 -17.24 -13.54 -9.77
N GLU A 180 -17.31 -14.21 -10.92
CA GLU A 180 -18.13 -13.76 -12.05
C GLU A 180 -19.53 -14.35 -12.06
N LEU A 181 -19.69 -15.62 -11.69
CA LEU A 181 -21.00 -16.29 -11.75
C LEU A 181 -21.76 -16.19 -10.43
N GLU A 182 -21.05 -16.32 -9.30
CA GLU A 182 -21.68 -16.26 -7.98
C GLU A 182 -21.63 -14.86 -7.37
N GLY A 183 -20.88 -13.93 -7.98
CA GLY A 183 -20.70 -12.57 -7.46
C GLY A 183 -19.94 -12.52 -6.13
N GLN A 184 -19.28 -13.60 -5.72
CA GLN A 184 -18.60 -13.71 -4.44
C GLN A 184 -17.39 -12.78 -4.37
N ARG A 185 -17.14 -12.24 -3.18
CA ARG A 185 -15.93 -11.49 -2.82
C ARG A 185 -15.36 -12.04 -1.52
N MET A 186 -14.08 -11.75 -1.25
CA MET A 186 -13.48 -12.08 0.04
C MET A 186 -14.21 -11.31 1.15
N GLU A 187 -14.39 -11.96 2.29
CA GLU A 187 -15.10 -11.39 3.43
C GLU A 187 -14.31 -10.26 4.08
N ARG A 188 -15.01 -9.38 4.81
CA ARG A 188 -14.37 -8.30 5.58
C ARG A 188 -13.50 -8.92 6.66
N PRO A 189 -12.19 -8.61 6.73
CA PRO A 189 -11.35 -9.07 7.82
C PRO A 189 -11.87 -8.56 9.17
N PRO A 190 -11.80 -9.35 10.26
CA PRO A 190 -12.38 -8.97 11.56
C PRO A 190 -11.85 -7.65 12.14
N ASP A 191 -10.61 -7.28 11.81
CA ASP A 191 -9.95 -6.07 12.31
C ASP A 191 -9.94 -4.94 11.28
N CYS A 192 -10.61 -5.11 10.14
CA CYS A 192 -10.71 -4.09 9.10
C CYS A 192 -11.87 -3.14 9.37
N PRO A 193 -11.61 -1.81 9.44
CA PRO A 193 -12.67 -0.80 9.42
C PRO A 193 -13.61 -0.96 8.22
N GLN A 194 -14.91 -0.70 8.42
CA GLN A 194 -15.94 -0.90 7.41
C GLN A 194 -15.75 0.01 6.18
N GLU A 195 -15.24 1.22 6.40
CA GLU A 195 -14.95 2.23 5.38
C GLU A 195 -13.86 1.73 4.43
N LEU A 196 -12.76 1.18 4.99
CA LEU A 196 -11.70 0.56 4.20
C LEU A 196 -12.17 -0.68 3.44
N TYR A 197 -13.00 -1.52 4.05
CA TYR A 197 -13.59 -2.65 3.34
C TYR A 197 -14.50 -2.19 2.18
N SER A 198 -15.18 -1.06 2.34
CA SER A 198 -15.98 -0.45 1.26
C SER A 198 -15.09 -0.01 0.09
N VAL A 199 -13.87 0.46 0.34
CA VAL A 199 -12.85 0.69 -0.70
C VAL A 199 -12.44 -0.61 -1.39
N MET A 200 -12.16 -1.68 -0.63
CA MET A 200 -11.84 -3.01 -1.22
C MET A 200 -12.97 -3.49 -2.14
N ARG A 201 -14.23 -3.33 -1.73
CA ARG A 201 -15.41 -3.70 -2.51
C ARG A 201 -15.52 -2.92 -3.82
N LYS A 202 -15.18 -1.62 -3.84
CA LYS A 202 -15.11 -0.81 -5.06
C LYS A 202 -14.00 -1.30 -6.00
N CYS A 203 -12.83 -1.68 -5.46
CA CYS A 203 -11.73 -2.24 -6.24
C CYS A 203 -12.12 -3.55 -6.94
N TRP A 204 -12.98 -4.35 -6.31
CA TRP A 204 -13.42 -5.65 -6.84
C TRP A 204 -14.70 -5.58 -7.69
N ALA A 205 -14.99 -4.46 -8.35
CA ALA A 205 -16.06 -4.45 -9.35
C ALA A 205 -15.72 -5.42 -10.50
N CYS A 206 -16.69 -6.25 -10.94
CA CYS A 206 -16.46 -7.19 -12.05
C CYS A 206 -16.04 -6.45 -13.31
N THR A 207 -16.82 -5.43 -13.70
CA THR A 207 -16.53 -4.58 -14.86
C THR A 207 -15.35 -3.66 -14.56
N PRO A 208 -14.26 -3.69 -15.36
CA PRO A 208 -13.06 -2.88 -15.11
C PRO A 208 -13.32 -1.38 -15.04
N SER A 209 -14.23 -0.86 -15.88
CA SER A 209 -14.59 0.57 -15.92
C SER A 209 -15.35 1.05 -14.69
N ASN A 210 -15.87 0.15 -13.87
CA ASN A 210 -16.57 0.49 -12.62
C ASN A 210 -15.61 0.55 -11.42
N ARG A 211 -14.33 0.20 -11.62
CA ARG A 211 -13.29 0.32 -10.61
C ARG A 211 -12.77 1.76 -10.58
N PRO A 212 -12.45 2.30 -9.39
CA PRO A 212 -11.86 3.64 -9.29
C PRO A 212 -10.46 3.67 -9.93
N THR A 213 -10.01 4.85 -10.37
CA THR A 213 -8.60 5.08 -10.72
C THR A 213 -7.73 5.16 -9.46
N PHE A 214 -6.41 5.09 -9.58
CA PHE A 214 -5.55 5.25 -8.41
C PHE A 214 -5.64 6.66 -7.80
N SER A 215 -5.88 7.69 -8.63
CA SER A 215 -6.13 9.04 -8.13
C SER A 215 -7.46 9.16 -7.35
N GLN A 216 -8.48 8.38 -7.72
CA GLN A 216 -9.69 8.29 -6.89
C GLN A 216 -9.43 7.47 -5.62
N LEU A 217 -8.60 6.43 -5.70
CA LEU A 217 -8.25 5.61 -4.54
C LEU A 217 -7.43 6.37 -3.49
N THR A 218 -6.53 7.28 -3.87
CA THR A 218 -5.80 8.10 -2.90
C THR A 218 -6.77 8.92 -2.05
N THR A 219 -7.77 9.54 -2.66
CA THR A 219 -8.86 10.24 -1.95
C THR A 219 -9.70 9.29 -1.10
N LEU A 220 -10.22 8.20 -1.68
CA LEU A 220 -11.10 7.26 -0.98
C LEU A 220 -10.44 6.58 0.23
N VAL A 221 -9.15 6.24 0.12
CA VAL A 221 -8.41 5.63 1.23
C VAL A 221 -8.12 6.68 2.30
N ALA A 222 -7.79 7.92 1.92
CA ALA A 222 -7.60 9.01 2.88
C ALA A 222 -8.88 9.33 3.67
N GLU A 223 -10.03 9.36 2.99
CA GLU A 223 -11.35 9.53 3.62
C GLU A 223 -11.74 8.36 4.53
N ALA A 224 -11.25 7.15 4.24
CA ALA A 224 -11.44 5.96 5.06
C ALA A 224 -10.47 5.90 6.27
N GLN A 225 -10.03 7.04 6.79
CA GLN A 225 -9.20 7.10 7.99
C GLN A 225 -9.94 6.47 9.18
N PRO A 226 -9.33 5.50 9.88
CA PRO A 226 -9.92 4.93 11.08
C PRO A 226 -10.14 6.03 12.13
N LEU A 227 -11.31 6.00 12.79
CA LEU A 227 -11.58 6.90 13.89
C LEU A 227 -10.64 6.57 15.06
N GLU A 228 -9.83 7.54 15.47
CA GLU A 228 -8.95 7.44 16.64
C GLU A 228 -9.52 8.26 17.80
N VAL A 229 -9.50 7.66 18.98
CA VAL A 229 -10.12 8.22 20.19
C VAL A 229 -9.18 8.08 21.38
N CYS A 230 -9.36 8.93 22.38
CA CYS A 230 -8.58 8.89 23.62
C CYS A 230 -9.46 8.43 24.78
N ALA A 231 -8.98 7.46 25.56
CA ALA A 231 -9.66 7.02 26.77
C ALA A 231 -9.53 8.08 27.87
N VAL A 232 -10.65 8.60 28.38
CA VAL A 232 -10.60 9.62 29.46
C VAL A 232 -10.32 9.04 30.84
N GLN A 233 -10.59 7.75 31.04
CA GLN A 233 -10.49 7.08 32.34
C GLN A 233 -10.11 5.62 32.16
N ASP A 234 -9.67 5.00 33.25
CA ASP A 234 -9.37 3.58 33.29
C ASP A 234 -10.66 2.74 33.14
N PHE A 235 -10.56 1.65 32.39
CA PHE A 235 -11.63 0.69 32.21
C PHE A 235 -11.06 -0.72 32.13
N VAL A 236 -11.55 -1.60 33.01
CA VAL A 236 -11.14 -3.00 33.05
C VAL A 236 -12.36 -3.87 33.31
N GLU A 237 -12.73 -4.66 32.31
CA GLU A 237 -13.79 -5.67 32.41
C GLU A 237 -13.30 -6.96 31.75
N PRO A 238 -13.45 -8.13 32.38
CA PRO A 238 -13.03 -9.40 31.79
C PRO A 238 -13.63 -9.63 30.40
N GLY A 239 -12.77 -9.92 29.41
CA GLY A 239 -13.20 -10.17 28.03
C GLY A 239 -13.43 -8.90 27.19
N LYS A 240 -13.37 -7.71 27.78
CA LYS A 240 -13.45 -6.42 27.08
C LYS A 240 -12.07 -5.82 26.83
N LEU A 241 -12.02 -4.77 26.01
CA LEU A 241 -10.82 -3.99 25.77
C LEU A 241 -10.43 -3.20 27.03
N ALA A 242 -9.32 -3.57 27.66
CA ALA A 242 -8.78 -2.82 28.80
C ALA A 242 -8.17 -1.48 28.34
N LEU A 243 -8.50 -0.41 29.05
CA LEU A 243 -8.07 0.95 28.77
C LEU A 243 -7.50 1.59 30.02
N LEU A 244 -6.43 2.37 29.86
CA LEU A 244 -5.96 3.33 30.85
C LEU A 244 -6.28 4.74 30.37
N SER A 245 -6.41 5.68 31.29
CA SER A 245 -6.54 7.10 30.95
C SER A 245 -5.40 7.54 30.03
N ASN A 246 -5.75 8.24 28.95
CA ASN A 246 -4.91 8.66 27.84
C ASN A 246 -4.47 7.57 26.86
N ASP A 247 -4.98 6.34 26.95
CA ASP A 247 -4.77 5.34 25.90
C ASP A 247 -5.45 5.79 24.60
N LEU A 248 -4.70 5.78 23.50
CA LEU A 248 -5.25 5.95 22.16
C LEU A 248 -5.87 4.64 21.67
N VAL A 249 -7.04 4.73 21.06
CA VAL A 249 -7.81 3.60 20.57
C VAL A 249 -8.24 3.84 19.14
N THR A 250 -7.97 2.88 18.26
CA THR A 250 -8.50 2.86 16.89
C THR A 250 -9.83 2.12 16.88
N ILE A 251 -10.91 2.78 16.47
CA ILE A 251 -12.25 2.18 16.35
C ILE A 251 -12.33 1.33 15.08
N ILE A 252 -12.81 0.09 15.22
CA ILE A 252 -12.95 -0.88 14.14
C ILE A 252 -14.41 -0.99 13.70
N ASP A 253 -15.30 -1.23 14.66
CA ASP A 253 -16.74 -1.33 14.42
C ASP A 253 -17.47 -0.55 15.50
N HIS A 254 -18.43 0.27 15.06
CA HIS A 254 -19.35 0.98 15.93
C HIS A 254 -20.75 0.81 15.34
N SER A 255 -21.66 0.16 16.06
CA SER A 255 -23.07 0.18 15.72
C SER A 255 -23.80 1.00 16.77
N LEU A 256 -24.67 1.91 16.33
CA LEU A 256 -25.55 2.65 17.22
C LEU A 256 -26.65 1.76 17.83
N GLU A 257 -26.88 0.59 17.23
CA GLU A 257 -27.86 -0.41 17.69
C GLU A 257 -27.25 -1.39 18.68
N LEU A 258 -25.92 -1.55 18.68
CA LEU A 258 -25.22 -2.43 19.60
C LEU A 258 -24.83 -1.65 20.85
N CYS A 259 -25.06 -2.24 22.01
CA CYS A 259 -24.52 -1.72 23.27
C CYS A 259 -22.99 -1.91 23.39
N GLU A 260 -22.28 -2.15 22.29
CA GLU A 260 -20.86 -2.48 22.24
C GLU A 260 -20.22 -1.93 20.96
N TRP A 261 -18.96 -1.53 21.07
CA TRP A 261 -18.09 -1.17 19.94
C TRP A 261 -16.82 -2.01 19.99
N LYS A 262 -16.13 -2.20 18.86
CA LYS A 262 -14.84 -2.91 18.80
C LYS A 262 -13.74 -1.92 18.46
N GLY A 263 -12.61 -2.01 19.15
CA GLY A 263 -11.43 -1.21 18.82
C GLY A 263 -10.13 -1.90 19.17
N GLN A 264 -9.03 -1.25 18.80
CA GLN A 264 -7.67 -1.63 19.15
C GLN A 264 -7.06 -0.59 20.06
N ASN A 265 -6.58 -0.98 21.23
CA ASN A 265 -5.78 -0.11 22.08
C ASN A 265 -4.36 -0.01 21.48
N GLN A 266 -3.89 1.19 21.13
CA GLN A 266 -2.61 1.37 20.43
C GLN A 266 -1.39 1.08 21.31
N ARG A 267 -1.53 1.14 22.63
CA ARG A 267 -0.45 0.80 23.56
C ARG A 267 -0.25 -0.71 23.67
N THR A 268 -1.33 -1.47 23.73
CA THR A 268 -1.28 -2.94 23.90
C THR A 268 -1.38 -3.70 22.59
N LEU A 269 -1.84 -3.03 21.52
CA LEU A 269 -2.15 -3.57 20.20
C LEU A 269 -3.25 -4.65 20.18
N ILE A 270 -3.96 -4.81 21.30
CA ILE A 270 -5.05 -5.78 21.48
C ILE A 270 -6.35 -5.23 20.87
N GLN A 271 -7.06 -6.06 20.10
CA GLN A 271 -8.39 -5.80 19.57
C GLN A 271 -9.45 -6.55 20.40
N ARG A 272 -10.44 -5.84 20.95
CA ARG A 272 -11.56 -6.44 21.70
C ARG A 272 -12.81 -5.56 21.62
N PRO A 273 -14.01 -6.12 21.88
CA PRO A 273 -15.20 -5.34 22.16
C PRO A 273 -15.06 -4.51 23.44
N CYS A 274 -15.81 -3.41 23.53
CA CYS A 274 -15.93 -2.53 24.69
C CYS A 274 -17.39 -2.06 24.83
N SER A 275 -17.86 -1.87 26.07
CA SER A 275 -19.27 -1.60 26.38
C SER A 275 -19.66 -0.12 26.08
N SER A 276 -20.87 0.10 25.54
CA SER A 276 -21.39 1.42 25.13
C SER A 276 -22.02 2.25 26.27
N HIS A 277 -22.19 1.68 27.46
CA HIS A 277 -22.53 2.47 28.66
C HIS A 277 -21.40 3.46 29.01
N HIS A 278 -20.18 3.14 28.58
CA HIS A 278 -19.08 4.07 28.34
C HIS A 278 -19.11 4.49 26.87
N SER A 279 -20.20 5.17 26.50
CA SER A 279 -20.44 5.59 25.12
C SER A 279 -19.23 6.37 24.63
N PRO A 280 -18.83 6.20 23.36
CA PRO A 280 -17.90 7.10 22.72
C PRO A 280 -18.22 8.58 22.97
N ARG A 281 -19.48 8.94 23.21
CA ARG A 281 -19.88 10.33 23.44
C ARG A 281 -19.74 10.84 24.88
N ARG A 282 -19.42 9.99 25.87
CA ARG A 282 -19.20 10.40 27.27
C ARG A 282 -17.77 10.20 27.76
N CYS A 283 -16.95 9.46 27.00
CA CYS A 283 -15.56 9.14 27.36
C CYS A 283 -14.53 9.56 26.30
N ILE A 284 -14.89 10.41 25.33
CA ILE A 284 -14.05 10.74 24.18
C ILE A 284 -14.19 12.22 23.82
N GLU A 285 -13.07 12.91 23.77
CA GLU A 285 -12.91 14.08 22.91
C GLU A 285 -12.30 13.60 21.58
N PRO A 286 -12.77 14.07 20.41
CA PRO A 286 -12.03 13.85 19.17
C PRO A 286 -10.62 14.40 19.38
N HIS A 287 -9.60 13.58 19.14
CA HIS A 287 -8.23 14.08 19.19
C HIS A 287 -8.14 15.24 18.20
N PRO A 288 -7.74 16.45 18.62
CA PRO A 288 -7.66 17.57 17.71
C PRO A 288 -6.69 17.18 16.59
N ALA A 289 -7.13 17.31 15.34
CA ALA A 289 -6.23 17.22 14.21
C ALA A 289 -5.05 18.18 14.46
N PRO A 290 -3.80 17.80 14.15
CA PRO A 290 -2.69 18.72 14.28
C PRO A 290 -3.02 20.01 13.53
N PRO A 291 -2.74 21.20 14.10
CA PRO A 291 -3.10 22.45 13.46
C PRO A 291 -2.49 22.51 12.06
N GLU A 292 -3.34 22.76 11.06
CA GLU A 292 -2.90 23.08 9.70
C GLU A 292 -1.92 24.26 9.79
N GLY A 293 -0.62 23.98 9.57
CA GLY A 293 0.38 25.05 9.53
C GLY A 293 1.78 24.75 10.06
N GLN A 294 2.10 23.56 10.62
CA GLN A 294 3.45 23.28 11.12
C GLN A 294 4.22 22.13 10.42
N SER A 295 3.80 21.70 9.23
CA SER A 295 4.54 20.71 8.42
C SER A 295 5.31 21.31 7.23
N ALA A 296 5.32 22.64 7.05
CA ALA A 296 5.92 23.25 5.85
C ALA A 296 7.19 24.11 6.08
N ALA A 297 7.66 24.30 7.32
CA ALA A 297 8.75 25.27 7.59
C ALA A 297 10.11 24.67 7.98
N HIS A 298 10.19 23.46 8.54
CA HIS A 298 11.49 22.90 8.98
C HIS A 298 12.30 22.18 7.90
N GLY A 299 11.74 21.99 6.70
CA GLY A 299 12.48 21.47 5.53
C GLY A 299 13.21 22.53 4.71
N ALA A 300 12.83 23.80 4.80
CA ALA A 300 13.33 24.85 3.90
C ALA A 300 14.56 25.61 4.45
N GLU A 301 14.72 25.70 5.77
CA GLU A 301 15.86 26.42 6.37
C GLU A 301 17.15 25.57 6.41
N SER A 302 17.04 24.24 6.48
CA SER A 302 18.21 23.34 6.40
C SER A 302 18.85 23.27 4.99
N ILE A 303 18.13 23.68 3.95
CA ILE A 303 18.63 23.64 2.56
C ILE A 303 19.45 24.88 2.22
N LYS A 304 19.20 26.04 2.84
CA LYS A 304 20.01 27.25 2.61
C LYS A 304 21.38 27.21 3.30
N GLN A 305 21.50 26.59 4.47
CA GLN A 305 22.78 26.54 5.19
C GLN A 305 23.78 25.51 4.62
N ASN A 306 23.34 24.56 3.79
CA ASN A 306 24.22 23.55 3.18
C ASN A 306 24.70 23.90 1.76
N GLN A 307 24.17 24.96 1.14
CA GLN A 307 24.68 25.45 -0.16
C GLN A 307 25.82 26.47 0.00
N GLU A 308 25.93 27.18 1.13
CA GLU A 308 27.03 28.12 1.38
C GLU A 308 28.33 27.44 1.85
N LYS A 309 28.29 26.18 2.30
CA LYS A 309 29.48 25.42 2.75
C LYS A 309 30.18 24.58 1.67
N LYS A 310 29.69 24.53 0.43
CA LYS A 310 30.31 23.77 -0.68
C LYS A 310 30.96 24.62 -1.77
N GLY A 311 31.10 25.94 -1.57
CA GLY A 311 31.69 26.87 -2.53
C GLY A 311 33.16 27.27 -2.31
N GLY A 312 33.87 26.67 -1.34
CA GLY A 312 35.07 27.31 -0.80
C GLY A 312 36.31 26.45 -0.56
N ILE A 313 36.63 25.43 -1.38
CA ILE A 313 37.99 24.84 -1.36
C ILE A 313 38.39 24.34 -2.76
N ALA A 314 38.99 25.22 -3.57
CA ALA A 314 39.87 24.82 -4.67
C ALA A 314 40.76 26.00 -5.10
N ASN A 315 41.84 26.24 -4.36
CA ASN A 315 43.04 26.89 -4.92
C ASN A 315 44.23 26.58 -4.02
N GLY A 316 45.17 25.78 -4.53
CA GLY A 316 46.39 25.45 -3.78
C GLY A 316 47.32 24.45 -4.47
N ASN A 317 48.25 24.99 -5.27
CA ASN A 317 49.61 24.49 -5.50
C ASN A 317 49.83 23.16 -6.27
N ARG A 318 50.07 23.29 -7.58
CA ARG A 318 51.08 22.46 -8.27
C ARG A 318 52.41 23.22 -8.31
N LYS A 319 53.37 22.78 -7.50
CA LYS A 319 54.79 23.15 -7.63
C LYS A 319 55.48 22.18 -8.58
N ARG A 320 56.35 22.74 -9.42
CA ARG A 320 57.46 22.11 -10.14
C ARG A 320 58.24 21.16 -9.21
N VAL A 321 58.55 19.95 -9.66
CA VAL A 321 59.85 19.46 -10.19
C VAL A 321 59.54 18.16 -10.93
#